data_AF-A0A6P4E4Q3-F1
#
_entry.id   AF-A0A6P4E4Q3-F1
#
_cell.length_a   1.000
_cell.length_b   1.000
_cell.length_c   1.000
_cell.angle_alpha   90.00
_cell.angle_beta   90.00
_cell.angle_gamma   90.00
#
_symmetry.space_group_name_H-M   'P 1'
#
loop_
_entity.id
_entity.type
_entity.pdbx_description
1 polymer ?
#
loop_
_entity_poly.entity_id
_entity_poly.type
_entity_poly.pdbx_seq_one_letter_code
_entity_poly.pdbx_strand_id
1 'polypeptide(L)'
;MLLKQRIKLFQTYLGHRRHLGTSSPASQSFKKWYQNLWTTERTNLPPYNHFTQIGDPILRQQAAMVPKEHIDSPEIEAIVKQMVKVLRKFNCVGIAAPQIGVSLRIIAMEFKGQIRKELPEAVYQARQMSELPLTVFINPVLTVTNYSKLKHPEGCMSVRGYSAE
;
A
#
# COMPACT_ATOMS: atom_id res chain seq x y z
N MET A 1 56.95 42.77 -19.64
CA MET A 1 56.31 43.15 -18.36
C MET A 1 55.39 41.99 -17.95
N LEU A 2 55.83 41.08 -17.07
CA LEU A 2 55.63 41.11 -15.60
C LEU A 2 54.13 41.26 -15.27
N LEU A 3 53.42 40.33 -14.61
CA LEU A 3 53.79 39.55 -13.42
C LEU A 3 53.11 38.17 -13.37
N LYS A 4 53.86 37.21 -12.81
CA LYS A 4 53.39 35.92 -12.27
C LYS A 4 52.49 36.15 -11.04
N GLN A 5 51.51 35.26 -10.82
CA GLN A 5 51.33 34.60 -9.51
C GLN A 5 50.49 33.32 -9.64
N ARG A 6 51.13 32.21 -9.26
CA ARG A 6 50.52 30.91 -8.89
C ARG A 6 49.66 31.12 -7.63
N ILE A 7 48.62 30.30 -7.41
CA ILE A 7 48.38 29.58 -6.13
C ILE A 7 47.28 28.51 -6.31
N LYS A 8 47.73 27.26 -6.16
CA LYS A 8 47.12 26.04 -5.59
C LYS A 8 45.65 25.72 -5.86
N LEU A 9 45.47 24.64 -6.66
CA LEU A 9 44.44 23.61 -6.46
C LEU A 9 44.36 23.25 -4.97
N PHE A 10 43.18 23.38 -4.37
CA PHE A 10 42.83 22.63 -3.17
C PHE A 10 41.48 21.96 -3.40
N GLN A 11 41.54 20.70 -3.81
CA GLN A 11 40.47 19.74 -3.57
C GLN A 11 40.30 19.61 -2.06
N THR A 12 39.18 20.09 -1.54
CA THR A 12 38.65 19.61 -0.28
C THR A 12 37.28 19.03 -0.56
N TYR A 13 37.31 17.75 -0.91
CA TYR A 13 36.24 16.81 -0.58
C TYR A 13 35.79 17.13 0.85
N LEU A 14 34.57 17.65 1.01
CA LEU A 14 33.90 17.69 2.31
C LEU A 14 33.78 16.24 2.76
N GLY A 15 34.70 15.86 3.63
CA GLY A 15 34.79 14.52 4.18
C GLY A 15 33.47 14.15 4.81
N HIS A 16 33.01 12.94 4.49
CA HIS A 16 32.23 12.15 5.42
C HIS A 16 32.95 12.18 6.77
N ARG A 17 32.51 13.07 7.66
CA ARG A 17 32.91 13.04 9.05
C ARG A 17 32.23 11.82 9.64
N ARG A 18 32.87 10.66 9.45
CA ARG A 18 32.54 9.45 10.21
C ARG A 18 32.78 9.84 11.66
N HIS A 19 31.71 10.02 12.42
CA HIS A 19 31.83 9.98 13.86
C HIS A 19 32.32 8.57 14.20
N LEU A 20 33.62 8.43 14.44
CA LEU A 20 34.17 7.28 15.13
C LEU A 20 33.66 7.37 16.56
N GLY A 21 32.47 6.85 16.81
CA GLY A 21 32.02 6.56 18.16
C GLY A 21 32.98 5.54 18.76
N THR A 22 33.77 5.96 19.74
CA THR A 22 34.72 5.10 20.48
C THR A 22 34.04 4.21 21.51
N SER A 23 32.72 4.06 21.44
CA SER A 23 32.00 3.09 22.27
C SER A 23 32.28 1.68 21.74
N SER A 24 33.15 0.95 22.43
CA SER A 24 33.35 -0.49 22.24
C SER A 24 32.00 -1.22 22.13
N PRO A 25 31.84 -2.26 21.30
CA PRO A 25 30.67 -3.13 21.31
C PRO A 25 30.30 -3.65 22.71
N ALA A 26 31.28 -3.70 23.63
CA ALA A 26 31.11 -4.05 25.04
C ALA A 26 30.33 -3.02 25.88
N SER A 27 29.94 -1.87 25.32
CA SER A 27 29.17 -0.82 26.01
C SER A 27 27.67 -0.81 25.66
N GLN A 28 27.22 -1.67 24.73
CA GLN A 28 25.80 -1.87 24.55
C GLN A 28 25.30 -2.80 25.68
N SER A 29 24.50 -2.25 26.59
CA SER A 29 23.74 -3.04 27.56
C SER A 29 23.11 -4.24 26.87
N PHE A 30 23.15 -5.42 27.49
CA PHE A 30 22.44 -6.63 27.02
C PHE A 30 20.99 -6.30 26.62
N LYS A 31 20.33 -5.39 27.34
CA LYS A 31 18.99 -4.88 27.02
C LYS A 31 18.93 -4.19 25.66
N LYS A 32 19.91 -3.35 25.32
CA LYS A 32 19.97 -2.61 24.04
C LYS A 32 20.32 -3.54 22.88
N TRP A 33 21.25 -4.48 23.09
CA TRP A 33 21.56 -5.52 22.12
C TRP A 33 20.36 -6.46 21.87
N TYR A 34 19.71 -6.92 22.94
CA TYR A 34 18.51 -7.77 22.86
C TYR A 34 17.34 -7.02 22.22
N GLN A 35 17.14 -5.73 22.54
CA GLN A 35 16.18 -4.89 21.83
C GLN A 35 16.49 -4.87 20.34
N ASN A 36 17.73 -4.60 19.94
CA ASN A 36 18.15 -4.57 18.54
C ASN A 36 18.00 -5.91 17.79
N LEU A 37 18.05 -7.05 18.47
CA LEU A 37 17.76 -8.36 17.86
C LEU A 37 16.31 -8.47 17.37
N TRP A 38 15.37 -7.78 18.04
CA TRP A 38 13.94 -7.86 17.74
C TRP A 38 13.38 -6.56 17.12
N THR A 39 14.05 -5.43 17.30
CA THR A 39 13.71 -4.17 16.62
C THR A 39 14.45 -4.09 15.29
N THR A 40 13.87 -4.68 14.26
CA THR A 40 14.19 -4.33 12.87
C THR A 40 13.80 -2.87 12.59
N GLU A 41 14.46 -2.24 11.61
CA GLU A 41 13.94 -0.99 11.04
C GLU A 41 12.45 -1.18 10.69
N ARG A 42 11.63 -0.14 10.88
CA ARG A 42 10.20 -0.18 10.54
C ARG A 42 10.05 -0.24 9.01
N THR A 43 10.29 -1.40 8.43
CA THR A 43 10.15 -1.67 6.99
C THR A 43 8.68 -1.83 6.58
N ASN A 44 7.77 -1.96 7.55
CA ASN A 44 6.33 -2.02 7.36
C ASN A 44 5.68 -0.66 7.68
N LEU A 45 5.94 0.34 6.83
CA LEU A 45 5.16 1.58 6.80
C LEU A 45 4.09 1.49 5.70
N PRO A 46 2.90 2.08 5.91
CA PRO A 46 1.93 2.21 4.83
C PRO A 46 2.48 3.17 3.74
N PRO A 47 2.11 2.99 2.47
CA PRO A 47 1.19 1.98 1.96
C PRO A 47 1.81 0.55 1.92
N TYR A 48 1.13 -0.42 2.53
CA TYR A 48 1.65 -1.80 2.67
C TYR A 48 1.67 -2.58 1.35
N ASN A 49 2.49 -3.64 1.29
CA ASN A 49 2.57 -4.59 0.18
C ASN A 49 1.73 -5.88 0.41
N HIS A 50 0.83 -5.82 1.39
CA HIS A 50 -0.06 -6.88 1.85
C HIS A 50 -1.37 -6.26 2.34
N PHE A 51 -2.38 -7.10 2.57
CA PHE A 51 -3.65 -6.69 3.15
C PHE A 51 -3.55 -6.64 4.67
N THR A 52 -3.94 -5.52 5.27
CA THR A 52 -4.24 -5.46 6.71
C THR A 52 -5.31 -6.49 7.04
N GLN A 53 -5.17 -7.16 8.18
CA GLN A 53 -6.10 -8.20 8.62
C GLN A 53 -7.07 -7.65 9.65
N ILE A 54 -8.24 -8.28 9.76
CA ILE A 54 -9.24 -8.00 10.78
C ILE A 54 -8.59 -7.93 12.16
N GLY A 55 -8.91 -6.88 12.91
CA GLY A 55 -8.23 -6.52 14.15
C GLY A 55 -7.37 -5.26 14.01
N ASP A 56 -6.88 -4.95 12.81
CA ASP A 56 -6.24 -3.65 12.56
C ASP A 56 -7.27 -2.51 12.68
N PRO A 57 -7.03 -1.51 13.55
CA PRO A 57 -7.98 -0.42 13.77
C PRO A 57 -8.29 0.38 12.51
N ILE A 58 -7.39 0.43 11.53
CA ILE A 58 -7.63 1.19 10.29
C ILE A 58 -8.85 0.66 9.51
N LEU A 59 -9.12 -0.65 9.60
CA LEU A 59 -10.27 -1.28 8.95
C LEU A 59 -11.61 -0.96 9.61
N ARG A 60 -11.57 -0.31 10.79
CA ARG A 60 -12.76 0.13 11.55
C ARG A 60 -12.93 1.64 11.57
N GLN A 61 -12.00 2.39 10.98
CA GLN A 61 -12.06 3.86 10.89
C GLN A 61 -12.78 4.29 9.61
N GLN A 62 -13.48 5.42 9.69
CA GLN A 62 -14.01 6.08 8.50
C GLN A 62 -12.84 6.72 7.73
N ALA A 63 -12.65 6.30 6.48
CA ALA A 63 -11.60 6.83 5.63
C ALA A 63 -11.86 8.31 5.27
N ALA A 64 -10.82 9.14 5.32
CA ALA A 64 -10.92 10.55 4.99
C ALA A 64 -11.06 10.77 3.48
N MET A 65 -11.71 11.85 3.08
CA MET A 65 -11.76 12.25 1.68
C MET A 65 -10.39 12.74 1.21
N VAL A 66 -10.05 12.45 -0.04
CA VAL A 66 -8.90 13.06 -0.71
C VAL A 66 -9.29 14.51 -1.07
N PRO A 67 -8.53 15.54 -0.63
CA PRO A 67 -8.77 16.91 -1.05
C PRO A 67 -8.67 17.04 -2.58
N LYS A 68 -9.52 17.86 -3.19
CA LYS A 68 -9.66 17.92 -4.65
C LYS A 68 -8.35 18.36 -5.33
N GLU A 69 -7.66 19.30 -4.70
CA GLU A 69 -6.36 19.84 -5.08
C GLU A 69 -5.22 18.80 -5.06
N HIS A 70 -5.42 17.67 -4.37
CA HIS A 70 -4.42 16.62 -4.24
C HIS A 70 -4.75 15.36 -5.05
N ILE A 71 -5.87 15.31 -5.76
CA ILE A 71 -6.27 14.10 -6.52
C ILE A 71 -5.19 13.70 -7.53
N ASP A 72 -4.61 14.68 -8.24
CA ASP A 72 -3.58 14.46 -9.25
C ASP A 72 -2.15 14.54 -8.67
N SER A 73 -2.01 14.49 -7.34
CA SER A 73 -0.71 14.60 -6.70
C SER A 73 0.11 13.31 -6.88
N PRO A 74 1.46 13.41 -6.90
CA PRO A 74 2.32 12.23 -7.01
C PRO A 74 2.13 11.26 -5.83
N GLU A 75 1.71 11.75 -4.66
CA GLU A 75 1.40 10.92 -3.49
C GLU A 75 0.17 10.04 -3.72
N ILE A 76 -0.92 10.60 -4.26
CA ILE A 76 -2.13 9.83 -4.59
C ILE A 76 -1.84 8.84 -5.71
N GLU A 77 -1.07 9.25 -6.73
CA GLU A 77 -0.64 8.35 -7.80
C GLU A 77 0.17 7.16 -7.24
N ALA A 78 1.09 7.42 -6.30
CA ALA A 78 1.87 6.38 -5.63
C ALA A 78 1.01 5.41 -4.81
N ILE A 79 0.00 5.93 -4.09
CA ILE A 79 -0.96 5.11 -3.34
C ILE A 79 -1.75 4.22 -4.29
N VAL A 80 -2.29 4.77 -5.37
CA VAL A 80 -3.05 4.02 -6.38
C VAL A 80 -2.17 2.95 -7.04
N LYS A 81 -0.94 3.28 -7.43
CA LYS A 81 0.02 2.30 -7.97
C LYS A 81 0.26 1.15 -6.99
N GLN A 82 0.41 1.44 -5.70
CA GLN A 82 0.57 0.41 -4.69
C GLN A 82 -0.69 -0.44 -4.53
N MET A 83 -1.88 0.19 -4.50
CA MET A 83 -3.16 -0.54 -4.45
C MET A 83 -3.30 -1.53 -5.61
N VAL A 84 -2.99 -1.09 -6.84
CA VAL A 84 -3.04 -1.93 -8.05
C VAL A 84 -2.02 -3.07 -7.98
N LYS A 85 -0.80 -2.78 -7.50
CA LYS A 85 0.23 -3.80 -7.29
C LYS A 85 -0.25 -4.87 -6.30
N VAL A 86 -0.86 -4.48 -5.18
CA VAL A 86 -1.38 -5.42 -4.18
C VAL A 86 -2.58 -6.18 -4.71
N LEU A 87 -3.52 -5.51 -5.40
CA LEU A 87 -4.69 -6.13 -6.02
C LEU A 87 -4.28 -7.31 -6.92
N ARG A 88 -3.32 -7.04 -7.83
CA ARG A 88 -2.81 -8.03 -8.77
C ARG A 88 -1.94 -9.10 -8.12
N LYS A 89 -1.13 -8.74 -7.12
CA LYS A 89 -0.30 -9.70 -6.37
C LYS A 89 -1.14 -10.79 -5.69
N PHE A 90 -2.33 -10.44 -5.23
CA PHE A 90 -3.23 -11.37 -4.53
C PHE A 90 -4.40 -11.87 -5.38
N ASN A 91 -4.42 -11.59 -6.70
CA ASN A 91 -5.48 -11.99 -7.63
C ASN A 91 -6.90 -11.69 -7.11
N CYS A 92 -7.10 -10.55 -6.47
CA CYS A 92 -8.41 -10.12 -5.96
C CYS A 92 -9.06 -9.13 -6.94
N VAL A 93 -10.39 -9.01 -6.87
CA VAL A 93 -11.18 -8.20 -7.82
C VAL A 93 -11.32 -6.74 -7.41
N GLY A 94 -11.04 -6.43 -6.15
CA GLY A 94 -11.17 -5.09 -5.60
C GLY A 94 -10.33 -4.88 -4.34
N ILE A 95 -9.95 -3.63 -4.10
CA ILE A 95 -9.18 -3.19 -2.93
C ILE A 95 -9.56 -1.77 -2.52
N ALA A 96 -9.61 -1.51 -1.21
CA ALA A 96 -9.74 -0.16 -0.65
C ALA A 96 -8.41 0.27 0.00
N ALA A 97 -8.08 1.58 -0.05
CA ALA A 97 -6.83 2.09 0.52
C ALA A 97 -6.60 1.73 2.01
N PRO A 98 -7.63 1.67 2.89
CA PRO A 98 -7.43 1.23 4.28
C PRO A 98 -6.86 -0.18 4.39
N GLN A 99 -7.10 -1.05 3.40
CA GLN A 99 -6.57 -2.42 3.38
C GLN A 99 -5.06 -2.47 3.17
N ILE A 100 -4.43 -1.36 2.76
CA ILE A 100 -2.97 -1.22 2.69
C ILE A 100 -2.45 -0.20 3.70
N GLY A 101 -3.22 0.07 4.77
CA GLY A 101 -2.80 0.96 5.85
C GLY A 101 -2.95 2.45 5.55
N VAL A 102 -3.71 2.83 4.53
CA VAL A 102 -3.94 4.24 4.15
C VAL A 102 -5.41 4.62 4.35
N SER A 103 -5.71 5.49 5.33
CA SER A 103 -7.09 5.86 5.67
C SER A 103 -7.66 6.96 4.75
N LEU A 104 -7.68 6.68 3.43
CA LEU A 104 -8.24 7.56 2.40
C LEU A 104 -9.37 6.86 1.62
N ARG A 105 -10.34 7.64 1.16
CA ARG A 105 -11.53 7.16 0.42
C ARG A 105 -11.18 6.89 -1.03
N ILE A 106 -10.40 5.85 -1.27
CA ILE A 106 -9.98 5.38 -2.59
C ILE A 106 -10.27 3.89 -2.69
N ILE A 107 -10.88 3.48 -3.80
CA ILE A 107 -11.09 2.07 -4.15
C ILE A 107 -10.58 1.82 -5.57
N ALA A 108 -10.04 0.63 -5.80
CA ALA A 108 -9.66 0.16 -7.13
C ALA A 108 -10.28 -1.22 -7.37
N MET A 109 -10.77 -1.45 -8.57
CA MET A 109 -11.39 -2.71 -8.99
C MET A 109 -10.88 -3.12 -10.37
N GLU A 110 -10.65 -4.42 -10.56
CA GLU A 110 -10.22 -4.99 -11.84
C GLU A 110 -10.71 -6.45 -11.88
N PHE A 111 -11.48 -6.80 -12.92
CA PHE A 111 -11.93 -8.18 -13.14
C PHE A 111 -11.62 -8.60 -14.56
N LYS A 112 -10.58 -9.42 -14.71
CA LYS A 112 -10.12 -9.93 -16.01
C LYS A 112 -10.81 -11.25 -16.35
N GLY A 113 -11.10 -11.47 -17.62
CA GLY A 113 -11.70 -12.70 -18.14
C GLY A 113 -10.93 -14.00 -17.86
N GLN A 114 -9.70 -13.94 -17.34
CA GLN A 114 -8.98 -15.14 -16.90
C GLN A 114 -9.70 -15.86 -15.77
N ILE A 115 -10.30 -15.13 -14.82
CA ILE A 115 -11.07 -15.72 -13.71
C ILE A 115 -12.33 -16.44 -14.21
N ARG A 116 -12.87 -16.05 -15.37
CA ARG A 116 -14.01 -16.75 -16.00
C ARG A 116 -13.71 -18.24 -16.21
N LYS A 117 -12.47 -18.60 -16.51
CA LYS A 117 -12.08 -20.00 -16.76
C LYS A 117 -12.04 -20.85 -15.49
N GLU A 118 -12.01 -20.22 -14.31
CA GLU A 118 -11.94 -20.90 -13.01
C GLU A 118 -13.34 -21.20 -12.44
N LEU A 119 -14.39 -20.57 -12.97
CA LEU A 119 -15.76 -20.70 -12.48
C LEU A 119 -16.64 -21.48 -13.47
N PRO A 120 -17.56 -22.34 -12.99
CA PRO A 120 -18.57 -22.94 -13.85
C PRO A 120 -19.43 -21.87 -14.53
N GLU A 121 -19.72 -22.03 -15.82
CA GLU A 121 -20.50 -21.04 -16.60
C GLU A 121 -21.86 -20.74 -15.95
N ALA A 122 -22.54 -21.74 -15.39
CA ALA A 122 -23.79 -21.56 -14.66
C ALA A 122 -23.66 -20.60 -13.46
N VAL A 123 -22.53 -20.64 -12.73
CA VAL A 123 -22.26 -19.74 -11.60
C VAL A 123 -21.95 -18.33 -12.09
N TYR A 124 -21.16 -18.22 -13.17
CA TYR A 124 -20.82 -16.93 -13.77
C TYR A 124 -22.07 -16.17 -14.24
N GLN A 125 -22.99 -16.88 -14.90
CA GLN A 125 -24.28 -16.33 -15.35
C GLN A 125 -25.21 -16.02 -14.17
N ALA A 126 -25.33 -16.92 -13.19
CA ALA A 126 -26.18 -16.69 -12.01
C ALA A 126 -25.75 -15.46 -11.19
N ARG A 127 -24.45 -15.19 -11.12
CA ARG A 127 -23.86 -14.01 -10.45
C ARG A 127 -23.80 -12.76 -11.33
N GLN A 128 -24.27 -12.84 -12.58
CA GLN A 128 -24.26 -11.74 -13.54
C GLN A 128 -22.88 -11.09 -13.70
N MET A 129 -21.83 -11.90 -13.72
CA MET A 129 -20.45 -11.41 -13.76
C MET A 129 -20.09 -10.88 -15.15
N SER A 130 -19.31 -9.81 -15.20
CA SER A 130 -18.80 -9.21 -16.43
C SER A 130 -17.40 -8.65 -16.22
N GLU A 131 -16.60 -8.59 -17.28
CA GLU A 131 -15.25 -8.02 -17.24
C GLU A 131 -15.30 -6.54 -16.83
N LEU A 132 -14.35 -6.16 -15.97
CA LEU A 132 -14.19 -4.79 -15.51
C LEU A 132 -12.74 -4.36 -15.76
N PRO A 133 -12.48 -3.41 -16.68
CA PRO A 133 -11.15 -2.84 -16.81
C PRO A 133 -10.73 -2.18 -15.50
N LEU A 134 -9.42 -2.06 -15.27
CA LEU A 134 -8.90 -1.41 -14.08
C LEU A 134 -9.56 -0.03 -13.90
N THR A 135 -10.36 0.10 -12.86
CA THR A 135 -11.13 1.31 -12.56
C THR A 135 -10.82 1.74 -11.15
N VAL A 136 -10.46 3.02 -10.99
CA VAL A 136 -10.14 3.63 -9.71
C VAL A 136 -11.16 4.71 -9.42
N PHE A 137 -11.74 4.68 -8.22
CA PHE A 137 -12.64 5.72 -7.75
C PHE A 137 -12.02 6.43 -6.55
N ILE A 138 -11.97 7.76 -6.64
CA ILE A 138 -11.55 8.63 -5.55
C ILE A 138 -12.78 9.37 -5.05
N ASN A 139 -12.97 9.35 -3.73
CA ASN A 139 -14.16 9.88 -3.06
C ASN A 139 -15.52 9.32 -3.57
N PRO A 140 -15.67 8.03 -3.94
CA PRO A 140 -16.91 7.50 -4.51
C PRO A 140 -18.08 7.57 -3.54
N VAL A 141 -19.26 7.96 -4.01
CA VAL A 141 -20.55 7.88 -3.30
C VAL A 141 -21.42 6.80 -3.94
N LEU A 142 -21.91 5.86 -3.14
CA LEU A 142 -22.79 4.79 -3.60
C LEU A 142 -24.25 5.12 -3.28
N THR A 143 -25.13 4.95 -4.25
CA THR A 143 -26.59 5.10 -4.09
C THR A 143 -27.27 3.83 -4.55
N VAL A 144 -28.26 3.35 -3.78
CA VAL A 144 -29.04 2.15 -4.11
C VAL A 144 -30.12 2.53 -5.14
N THR A 145 -30.12 1.86 -6.30
CA THR A 145 -31.12 2.06 -7.36
C THR A 145 -32.25 1.03 -7.31
N ASN A 146 -31.98 -0.15 -6.75
CA ASN A 146 -32.94 -1.24 -6.59
C ASN A 146 -32.68 -1.95 -5.25
N TYR A 147 -33.74 -2.24 -4.49
CA TYR A 147 -33.69 -2.89 -3.17
C TYR A 147 -33.81 -4.42 -3.21
N SER A 148 -33.95 -5.03 -4.38
CA SER A 148 -33.92 -6.49 -4.53
C SER A 148 -32.58 -7.05 -4.05
N LYS A 149 -32.61 -8.07 -3.19
CA LYS A 149 -31.40 -8.68 -2.63
C LYS A 149 -31.04 -9.94 -3.39
N LEU A 150 -29.77 -10.04 -3.79
CA LEU A 150 -29.15 -11.27 -4.29
C LEU A 150 -28.21 -11.81 -3.21
N LYS A 151 -28.14 -13.13 -3.07
CA LYS A 151 -27.28 -13.80 -2.09
C LYS A 151 -26.23 -14.64 -2.80
N HIS A 152 -24.98 -14.33 -2.54
CA HIS A 152 -23.83 -15.04 -3.07
C HIS A 152 -22.73 -15.06 -2.00
N PRO A 153 -21.89 -16.10 -1.96
CA PRO A 153 -20.78 -16.13 -1.03
C PRO A 153 -19.75 -15.06 -1.40
N GLU A 154 -19.34 -14.28 -0.41
CA GLU A 154 -18.30 -13.26 -0.51
C GLU A 154 -17.08 -13.63 0.35
N GLY A 155 -15.92 -13.13 -0.06
CA GLY A 155 -14.66 -13.25 0.66
C GLY A 155 -13.95 -11.91 0.71
N CYS A 156 -13.08 -11.73 1.70
CA CYS A 156 -12.30 -10.51 1.85
C CYS A 156 -10.85 -10.83 2.16
N MET A 157 -9.91 -10.18 1.46
CA MET A 157 -8.48 -10.38 1.69
C MET A 157 -7.99 -9.87 3.07
N SER A 158 -8.82 -9.10 3.78
CA SER A 158 -8.62 -8.71 5.18
C SER A 158 -9.20 -9.71 6.19
N VAL A 159 -9.91 -10.75 5.74
CA VAL A 159 -10.44 -11.85 6.56
C VAL A 159 -10.04 -13.18 5.91
N ARG A 160 -8.74 -13.46 5.87
CA ARG A 160 -8.20 -14.60 5.10
C ARG A 160 -8.68 -15.94 5.64
N GLY A 161 -9.01 -16.84 4.73
CA GLY A 161 -9.42 -18.21 5.03
C GLY A 161 -10.91 -18.39 5.31
N TYR A 162 -11.71 -17.31 5.19
CA TYR A 162 -13.15 -17.36 5.44
C TYR A 162 -13.92 -16.75 4.27
N SER A 163 -15.15 -17.24 4.11
CA SER A 163 -16.17 -16.74 3.19
C SER A 163 -17.54 -16.92 3.84
N ALA A 164 -18.49 -16.04 3.52
CA ALA A 164 -19.84 -16.09 4.06
C ALA A 164 -20.87 -15.66 3.00
N GLU A 165 -22.12 -16.11 3.16
CA GLU A 165 -23.28 -15.73 2.34
C GLU A 165 -24.14 -14.66 3.04
#